data_AF-A0A7C8YLZ0-F1
#
_entry.id   AF-A0A7C8YLZ0-F1
#
_cell.length_a   1.000
_cell.length_b   1.000
_cell.length_c   1.000
_cell.angle_alpha   90.00
_cell.angle_beta   90.00
_cell.angle_gamma   90.00
#
_symmetry.space_group_name_H-M   'P 1'
#
loop_
_entity.id
_entity.type
_entity.pdbx_description
1 polymer ?
#
loop_
_entity_poly.entity_id
_entity_poly.type
_entity_poly.pdbx_seq_one_letter_code
_entity_poly.pdbx_strand_id
1 'polypeptide(L)'
;LNRGNLRQHHWKEVAAAVNAAVAGHRTDVQCKNRIDTLKKKYKIEKARTADSAGAYVSPWPFFCRLDFLIAGDSSSKPSPSPATALTNFPVGPRSATQKRP
;
A
#
# COMPACT_ATOMS: atom_id res chain seq x y z
N LEU A 1 -17.50 15.01 2.75
CA LEU A 1 -17.52 13.69 3.44
C LEU A 1 -16.56 13.76 4.61
N ASN A 2 -17.05 14.00 5.82
CA ASN A 2 -16.26 13.85 7.05
C ASN A 2 -15.91 12.36 7.20
N ARG A 3 -14.80 11.94 6.59
CA ARG A 3 -14.33 10.56 6.56
C ARG A 3 -13.71 10.20 7.91
N GLY A 4 -14.53 10.20 8.96
CA GLY A 4 -14.19 9.66 10.26
C GLY A 4 -13.84 8.16 10.18
N ASN A 5 -13.24 7.63 11.24
CA ASN A 5 -12.81 6.23 11.30
C ASN A 5 -13.93 5.27 10.88
N LEU A 6 -13.60 4.31 10.01
CA LEU A 6 -14.54 3.26 9.62
C LEU A 6 -15.00 2.49 10.87
N ARG A 7 -16.31 2.41 11.07
CA ARG A 7 -16.93 1.57 12.10
C ARG A 7 -16.94 0.10 11.63
N GLN A 8 -17.20 -0.82 12.55
CA GLN A 8 -17.20 -2.27 12.27
C GLN A 8 -18.10 -2.66 11.09
N HIS A 9 -19.27 -2.02 10.95
CA HIS A 9 -20.17 -2.25 9.81
C HIS A 9 -19.50 -1.94 8.46
N HIS A 10 -18.84 -0.79 8.34
CA HIS A 10 -18.13 -0.41 7.11
C HIS A 10 -16.99 -1.39 6.80
N TRP A 11 -16.33 -1.96 7.82
CA TRP A 11 -15.30 -2.97 7.59
C TRP A 11 -15.84 -4.29 7.05
N LYS A 12 -17.09 -4.66 7.37
CA LYS A 12 -17.76 -5.81 6.77
C LYS A 12 -18.03 -5.58 5.28
N GLU A 13 -18.50 -4.39 4.90
CA GLU A 13 -18.69 -4.02 3.49
C GLU A 13 -17.37 -4.04 2.72
N VAL A 14 -16.29 -3.51 3.33
CA VAL A 14 -14.95 -3.58 2.76
C VAL A 14 -14.51 -5.03 2.56
N ALA A 15 -14.73 -5.91 3.55
CA ALA A 15 -14.39 -7.32 3.43
C ALA A 15 -15.16 -8.01 2.29
N ALA A 16 -16.46 -7.72 2.15
CA ALA A 16 -17.28 -8.22 1.05
C ALA A 16 -16.75 -7.77 -0.33
N ALA A 17 -16.45 -6.49 -0.47
CA ALA A 17 -15.88 -5.94 -1.71
C ALA A 17 -14.49 -6.52 -2.03
N VAL A 18 -13.64 -6.73 -1.01
CA VAL A 18 -12.31 -7.35 -1.18
C VAL A 18 -12.46 -8.81 -1.60
N ASN A 19 -13.36 -9.56 -0.98
CA ASN A 19 -13.58 -10.98 -1.32
C ASN A 19 -14.19 -11.15 -2.71
N ALA A 20 -14.94 -10.15 -3.22
CA ALA A 20 -15.40 -10.16 -4.60
C ALA A 20 -14.28 -9.95 -5.63
N ALA A 21 -13.18 -9.29 -5.23
CA ALA A 21 -12.08 -8.93 -6.14
C ALA A 21 -10.86 -9.86 -6.05
N VAL A 22 -10.75 -10.70 -5.01
CA VAL A 22 -9.56 -11.51 -4.74
C VAL A 22 -9.97 -12.95 -4.47
N ALA A 23 -9.24 -13.91 -5.04
CA ALA A 23 -9.39 -15.32 -4.69
C ALA A 23 -8.98 -15.54 -3.23
N GLY A 24 -9.97 -15.73 -2.35
CA GLY A 24 -9.78 -16.03 -0.94
C GLY A 24 -10.84 -15.39 -0.05
N HIS A 25 -10.84 -15.78 1.22
CA HIS A 25 -11.71 -15.19 2.24
C HIS A 25 -10.92 -14.31 3.19
N ARG A 26 -11.23 -13.01 3.21
CA ARG A 26 -10.71 -12.02 4.13
C ARG A 26 -11.81 -11.58 5.08
N THR A 27 -11.48 -11.50 6.36
CA THR A 27 -12.39 -10.94 7.38
C THR A 27 -12.26 -9.41 7.45
N ASP A 28 -13.24 -8.76 8.08
CA ASP A 28 -13.24 -7.33 8.36
C ASP A 28 -12.00 -6.90 9.16
N VAL A 29 -11.62 -7.70 10.15
CA VAL A 29 -10.41 -7.49 10.97
C VAL A 29 -9.13 -7.59 10.13
N GLN A 30 -9.04 -8.56 9.21
CA GLN A 30 -7.88 -8.70 8.32
C GLN A 30 -7.76 -7.51 7.36
N CYS A 31 -8.88 -7.03 6.82
CA CYS A 31 -8.91 -5.85 5.95
C CYS A 31 -8.46 -4.60 6.71
N LYS A 32 -8.94 -4.41 7.94
CA LYS A 32 -8.50 -3.33 8.83
C LYS A 32 -6.99 -3.38 9.10
N ASN A 33 -6.49 -4.51 9.57
CA ASN A 33 -5.06 -4.69 9.88
C ASN A 33 -4.17 -4.46 8.65
N ARG A 34 -4.66 -4.83 7.45
CA ARG A 34 -3.95 -4.56 6.20
C ARG A 34 -3.85 -3.05 5.95
N ILE A 35 -4.95 -2.31 6.07
CA ILE A 35 -4.95 -0.84 5.94
C ILE A 35 -4.08 -0.17 7.00
N ASP A 36 -4.14 -0.62 8.26
CA ASP A 36 -3.35 -0.04 9.34
C ASP A 36 -1.84 -0.20 9.10
N THR A 37 -1.43 -1.37 8.60
CA THR A 37 -0.04 -1.64 8.20
C THR A 37 0.39 -0.73 7.05
N LEU A 38 -0.48 -0.58 6.03
CA LEU A 38 -0.21 0.28 4.88
C LEU A 38 -0.10 1.76 5.30
N LYS A 39 -0.99 2.23 6.18
CA LYS A 39 -0.94 3.58 6.75
C LYS A 39 0.34 3.82 7.55
N LYS A 40 0.78 2.84 8.35
CA LYS A 40 2.03 2.93 9.11
C LYS A 40 3.23 3.12 8.18
N LYS A 41 3.33 2.30 7.14
CA LYS A 41 4.42 2.43 6.15
C LYS A 41 4.33 3.74 5.37
N TYR A 42 3.13 4.18 5.02
CA TYR A 42 2.92 5.47 4.35
C TYR A 42 3.44 6.65 5.17
N LYS A 43 3.17 6.69 6.48
CA LYS A 43 3.70 7.76 7.36
C LYS A 43 5.23 7.87 7.29
N ILE A 44 5.93 6.73 7.25
CA ILE A 44 7.38 6.67 7.16
C ILE A 44 7.87 7.19 5.80
N GLU A 45 7.29 6.70 4.71
CA GLU A 45 7.66 7.15 3.35
C GLU A 45 7.32 8.63 3.12
N LYS A 46 6.22 9.13 3.71
CA LYS A 46 5.82 10.55 3.60
C LYS A 46 6.81 11.47 4.30
N ALA A 47 7.29 11.09 5.49
CA ALA A 47 8.35 11.83 6.18
C ALA A 47 9.62 11.91 5.32
N ARG A 48 10.06 10.76 4.77
CA ARG A 48 11.24 10.70 3.91
C ARG A 48 11.13 11.55 2.64
N THR A 49 9.94 11.58 2.05
CA THR A 49 9.65 12.41 0.87
C THR A 49 9.66 13.90 1.22
N ALA A 50 9.15 14.28 2.39
CA ALA A 50 9.15 15.66 2.87
C ALA A 50 10.56 16.17 3.17
N ASP A 51 11.40 15.35 3.83
CA ASP A 51 12.79 15.70 4.14
C ASP A 51 13.65 15.92 2.89
N SER A 52 13.25 15.30 1.77
CA SER A 52 13.98 15.36 0.49
C SER A 52 13.52 16.50 -0.43
N ALA A 53 12.63 17.40 0.05
CA ALA A 53 12.10 18.54 -0.70
C ALA A 53 11.63 18.22 -2.14
N GLY A 54 11.05 17.03 -2.36
CA GLY A 54 10.55 16.59 -3.66
C GLY A 54 11.56 15.87 -4.57
N ALA A 55 12.81 15.69 -4.14
CA ALA A 55 13.81 14.93 -4.90
C ALA A 55 13.70 13.40 -4.72
N TYR A 56 13.05 12.95 -3.64
CA TYR A 56 12.87 11.52 -3.36
C TYR A 56 11.53 11.03 -3.91
N VAL A 57 11.61 10.08 -4.85
CA VAL A 57 10.46 9.32 -5.33
C VAL A 57 10.43 8.00 -4.58
N SER A 58 9.37 7.75 -3.80
CA SER A 58 9.23 6.48 -3.09
C SER A 58 9.17 5.32 -4.10
N PRO A 59 10.04 4.30 -4.01
CA PRO A 59 9.97 3.11 -4.86
C PRO A 59 8.81 2.19 -4.47
N TRP A 60 8.05 2.55 -3.42
CA TRP A 60 6.94 1.75 -2.95
C TRP A 60 5.69 2.01 -3.80
N PRO A 61 5.19 1.03 -4.57
CA PRO A 61 4.13 1.26 -5.56
C PRO A 61 2.79 1.70 -4.95
N PHE A 62 2.58 1.47 -3.66
CA PHE A 62 1.38 1.94 -2.96
C PHE A 62 1.49 3.37 -2.43
N PHE A 63 2.67 3.97 -2.42
CA PHE A 63 2.89 5.32 -1.88
C PHE A 63 2.02 6.35 -2.60
N CYS A 64 2.14 6.46 -3.93
CA CYS A 64 1.38 7.45 -4.70
C CYS A 64 -0.13 7.27 -4.57
N ARG A 65 -0.61 6.00 -4.53
CA ARG A 65 -2.04 5.70 -4.39
C ARG A 65 -2.56 6.01 -3.00
N LEU A 66 -1.77 5.77 -1.96
CA LEU A 66 -2.11 6.13 -0.58
C LEU A 66 -2.01 7.63 -0.36
N ASP A 67 -1.01 8.29 -0.95
CA ASP A 67 -0.85 9.74 -0.90
C ASP A 67 -2.06 10.41 -1.53
N PHE A 68 -2.50 9.99 -2.71
CA PHE A 68 -3.74 10.48 -3.31
C PHE A 68 -4.99 10.22 -2.45
N LEU A 69 -5.08 9.03 -1.84
CA LEU A 69 -6.25 8.65 -1.02
C LEU A 69 -6.29 9.40 0.33
N ILE A 70 -5.14 9.78 0.88
CA ILE A 70 -4.98 10.40 2.20
C ILE A 70 -4.82 11.93 2.10
N ALA A 71 -4.06 12.42 1.11
CA ALA A 71 -3.80 13.84 0.79
C ALA A 71 -4.77 14.41 -0.27
N GLY A 72 -5.64 13.59 -0.87
CA GLY A 72 -6.80 14.03 -1.65
C GLY A 72 -7.92 14.60 -0.79
N ASP A 73 -7.64 15.03 0.45
CA ASP A 73 -8.45 16.02 1.15
C ASP A 73 -8.45 17.38 0.43
N SER A 74 -7.49 17.58 -0.49
CA SER A 74 -7.53 18.62 -1.53
C SER A 74 -7.79 17.98 -2.91
N SER A 75 -8.97 18.23 -3.46
CA SER A 75 -9.43 17.87 -4.81
C SER A 75 -8.35 17.64 -5.88
N SER A 76 -8.20 16.43 -6.42
CA SER A 76 -7.79 16.22 -7.82
C SER A 76 -8.15 14.82 -8.31
N LYS A 77 -8.31 14.67 -9.63
CA LYS A 77 -8.90 13.52 -10.35
C LYS A 77 -7.99 12.28 -10.36
N PRO A 78 -8.56 11.07 -10.56
CA PRO A 78 -7.76 9.87 -10.80
C PRO A 78 -7.03 9.98 -12.14
N SER A 79 -5.70 9.95 -12.10
CA SER A 79 -4.85 9.71 -13.27
C SER A 79 -4.88 8.22 -13.62
N PRO A 80 -5.03 7.83 -14.90
CA PRO A 80 -5.10 6.43 -15.29
C PRO A 80 -3.76 5.75 -14.99
N SER A 81 -3.81 4.68 -14.20
CA SER A 81 -2.67 3.81 -13.95
C SER A 81 -2.24 3.15 -15.28
N PRO A 82 -0.95 3.14 -15.66
CA PRO A 82 -0.52 2.29 -16.75
C PRO A 82 -0.52 0.84 -16.25
N ALA A 83 -1.21 -0.02 -16.99
CA ALA A 83 -1.19 -1.45 -16.79
C ALA A 83 0.21 -2.01 -17.08
N THR A 84 0.61 -3.01 -16.30
CA THR A 84 1.53 -4.12 -16.64
C THR A 84 2.90 -3.77 -17.22
N ALA A 85 3.94 -3.97 -16.39
CA ALA A 85 5.18 -4.59 -16.85
C ALA A 85 5.62 -5.64 -15.82
N LEU A 86 5.32 -6.90 -16.08
CA LEU A 86 5.98 -8.05 -15.46
C LEU A 86 7.44 -8.03 -15.93
N THR A 87 8.34 -7.47 -15.13
CA THR A 87 9.78 -7.67 -15.33
C THR A 87 10.21 -8.86 -14.49
N ASN A 88 10.47 -9.98 -15.18
CA ASN A 88 11.17 -11.13 -14.65
C ASN A 88 12.51 -10.69 -14.03
N PHE A 89 12.63 -10.79 -12.71
CA PHE A 89 13.94 -10.78 -12.06
C PHE A 89 14.55 -12.18 -12.20
N PRO A 90 15.76 -12.33 -12.78
CA PRO A 90 16.46 -13.61 -12.72
C PRO A 90 16.87 -13.86 -11.27
N VAL A 91 16.33 -14.92 -10.68
CA VAL A 91 16.78 -15.48 -9.41
C VAL A 91 18.23 -15.94 -9.57
N GLY A 92 19.17 -15.14 -9.07
CA GLY A 92 20.58 -15.54 -8.96
C GLY A 92 20.74 -16.70 -7.95
N PRO A 93 21.70 -17.62 -8.18
CA PRO A 93 21.87 -18.80 -7.35
C PRO A 93 22.34 -18.41 -5.94
N ARG A 94 21.74 -19.06 -4.93
CA ARG A 94 22.12 -18.90 -3.52
C ARG A 94 23.47 -19.58 -3.30
N SER A 95 24.55 -18.82 -3.18
CA SER A 95 25.84 -19.36 -2.75
C SER A 95 25.80 -19.75 -1.28
N ALA A 96 26.15 -21.00 -1.03
CA ALA A 96 26.36 -21.59 0.28
C ALA A 96 27.75 -21.21 0.87
N THR A 97 27.88 -21.42 2.19
CA THR A 97 29.12 -21.50 3.01
C THR A 97 29.85 -20.18 3.31
N GLN A 98 30.32 -19.86 4.53
CA GLN A 98 31.25 -20.65 5.37
C GLN A 98 31.23 -20.29 6.88
N LYS A 99 31.64 -21.30 7.67
CA LYS A 99 31.90 -21.37 9.12
C LYS A 99 33.03 -20.42 9.53
N ARG A 100 32.89 -19.73 10.67
CA ARG A 100 33.88 -18.77 11.22
C ARG A 100 34.69 -19.43 12.36
N PRO A 101 36.00 -19.14 12.52
CA PRO A 101 36.88 -19.79 13.50
C PRO A 101 36.55 -19.46 14.95
#